data_AF-A0AAV5F8I3-F1
#
_entry.id   AF-A0AAV5F8I3-F1
#
_cell.length_a   1.000
_cell.length_b   1.000
_cell.length_c   1.000
_cell.angle_alpha   90.00
_cell.angle_beta   90.00
_cell.angle_gamma   90.00
#
_symmetry.space_group_name_H-M   'P 1'
#
loop_
_entity.id
_entity.type
_entity.pdbx_description
1 polymer ?
#
loop_
_entity_poly.entity_id
_entity_poly.type
_entity_poly.pdbx_seq_one_letter_code
_entity_poly.pdbx_strand_id
1 'polypeptide(L)' 'MEMLGANPANSCPLTPLGFLERAATVFDDCPSVVYNDTVFTWSQTFRRCLRLASALVSLGISRGDIVRNLNRSIMSILNF' A
#
# COMPACT_ATOMS: atom_id res chain seq x y z
N MET A 1 10.09 -29.56 -17.13
CA MET A 1 9.75 -28.19 -16.70
C MET A 1 10.72 -27.87 -15.58
N GLU A 2 11.80 -27.16 -15.90
CA GLU A 2 12.90 -26.90 -14.97
C GLU A 2 12.39 -25.94 -13.88
N MET A 3 12.36 -26.41 -12.63
CA MET A 3 11.97 -25.58 -11.50
C MET A 3 13.10 -24.58 -11.25
N LEU A 4 12.84 -23.30 -11.53
CA LEU A 4 13.77 -22.22 -11.18
C LEU A 4 13.98 -22.26 -9.66
N GLY A 5 15.20 -22.56 -9.23
CA GLY A 5 15.58 -22.54 -7.81
C GLY A 5 15.30 -21.18 -7.16
N ALA A 6 15.21 -21.19 -5.83
CA ALA A 6 15.02 -19.96 -5.06
C ALA A 6 16.16 -18.98 -5.36
N ASN A 7 15.81 -17.80 -5.87
CA ASN A 7 16.73 -16.72 -6.16
C ASN A 7 16.14 -15.41 -5.62
N PRO A 8 16.91 -14.30 -5.55
CA PRO A 8 16.40 -13.03 -5.03
C PRO A 8 15.14 -12.51 -5.73
N ALA A 9 14.94 -12.81 -7.02
CA ALA A 9 13.72 -12.45 -7.73
C ALA A 9 12.51 -13.29 -7.31
N ASN A 10 12.72 -14.56 -6.98
CA ASN A 10 11.69 -15.56 -6.67
C ASN A 10 11.45 -15.77 -5.16
N SER A 11 12.34 -15.27 -4.30
CA SER A 11 12.38 -15.56 -2.86
C SER A 11 12.55 -14.32 -1.98
N CYS A 12 12.46 -13.11 -2.56
CA CYS A 12 12.42 -11.89 -1.76
C CYS A 12 11.18 -11.88 -0.86
N PRO A 13 11.32 -11.62 0.47
CA PRO A 13 10.19 -11.57 1.37
C PRO A 13 9.22 -10.48 0.93
N LEU A 14 7.96 -10.88 0.69
CA LEU A 14 6.89 -9.98 0.30
C LEU A 14 6.48 -9.14 1.51
N THR A 15 7.07 -7.94 1.61
CA THR A 15 6.66 -6.96 2.62
C THR A 15 5.33 -6.32 2.23
N PRO A 16 4.53 -5.81 3.17
CA PRO A 16 3.30 -5.08 2.84
C PRO A 16 3.52 -3.91 1.87
N LEU A 17 4.63 -3.19 2.01
CA LEU A 17 5.02 -2.11 1.11
C LEU A 17 5.35 -2.64 -0.30
N GLY A 18 6.16 -3.71 -0.38
CA GLY A 18 6.51 -4.32 -1.67
C GLY A 18 5.31 -4.96 -2.37
N PHE A 19 4.35 -5.50 -1.61
CA PHE A 19 3.07 -5.96 -2.17
C PHE A 19 2.27 -4.79 -2.75
N LEU A 20 2.11 -3.70 -2.00
CA LEU A 20 1.33 -2.55 -2.44
C LEU A 20 1.92 -1.92 -3.73
N GLU A 21 3.23 -1.78 -3.79
CA GLU A 21 3.93 -1.25 -4.99
C GLU A 21 3.77 -2.18 -6.20
N ARG A 22 3.95 -3.49 -6.01
CA ARG A 22 3.75 -4.48 -7.08
C ARG A 22 2.30 -4.50 -7.55
N ALA A 23 1.33 -4.45 -6.63
CA ALA A 23 -0.09 -4.46 -6.97
C ALA A 23 -0.47 -3.19 -7.76
N ALA A 24 0.03 -2.03 -7.37
CA ALA A 24 -0.17 -0.78 -8.12
C ALA A 24 0.46 -0.78 -9.51
N THR A 25 1.53 -1.55 -9.70
CA THR A 25 2.23 -1.67 -11.01
C THR A 25 1.56 -2.69 -11.92
N VAL A 26 1.20 -3.86 -11.38
CA VAL A 26 0.70 -5.00 -12.17
C VAL A 26 -0.81 -4.91 -12.39
N PHE A 27 -1.55 -4.39 -11.41
CA PHE A 27 -3.02 -4.34 -11.38
C PHE A 27 -3.54 -2.91 -11.29
N ASP A 28 -2.83 -1.96 -11.92
CA ASP A 28 -3.04 -0.50 -11.83
C ASP A 28 -4.53 -0.09 -11.80
N ASP A 29 -5.27 -0.43 -12.85
CA ASP A 29 -6.68 -0.08 -13.04
C ASP A 29 -7.67 -1.07 -12.39
N CYS A 30 -7.18 -2.14 -11.78
CA CYS A 30 -8.05 -3.10 -11.10
C CYS A 30 -8.54 -2.54 -9.76
N PRO A 31 -9.79 -2.83 -9.36
CA PRO A 31 -10.30 -2.48 -8.04
C PRO A 31 -9.44 -3.07 -6.91
N SER A 32 -9.13 -2.23 -5.92
CA SER A 32 -8.33 -2.56 -4.74
C SER A 32 -9.13 -2.46 -3.44
N VAL A 33 -9.97 -1.43 -3.31
CA VAL A 33 -10.84 -1.20 -2.16
C VAL A 33 -12.21 -0.79 -2.65
N VAL A 34 -13.24 -1.48 -2.15
CA VAL A 34 -14.65 -1.18 -2.44
C VAL A 34 -15.34 -0.89 -1.12
N TYR A 35 -16.00 0.26 -1.02
CA TYR A 35 -16.76 0.66 0.15
C TYR A 35 -17.97 1.50 -0.26
N ASN A 36 -19.16 0.94 -0.05
CA ASN A 36 -20.42 1.48 -0.57
C ASN A 36 -20.26 1.78 -2.08
N ASP A 37 -20.54 3.02 -2.50
CA ASP A 37 -20.44 3.46 -3.90
C ASP A 37 -19.02 3.93 -4.30
N THR A 38 -18.05 3.88 -3.38
CA THR A 38 -16.67 4.30 -3.65
C THR A 38 -15.79 3.10 -3.96
N VAL A 39 -15.13 3.14 -5.12
CA VAL A 39 -14.15 2.15 -5.54
C VAL A 39 -12.82 2.85 -5.80
N PHE A 40 -11.74 2.31 -5.24
CA PHE A 40 -10.39 2.74 -5.56
C PHE A 40 -9.64 1.67 -6.35
N THR A 41 -8.92 2.10 -7.40
CA THR A 41 -7.98 1.23 -8.12
C THR A 41 -6.67 1.06 -7.33
N TRP A 42 -5.84 0.08 -7.68
CA TRP A 42 -4.57 -0.14 -6.99
C TRP A 42 -3.64 1.07 -7.08
N SER A 43 -3.56 1.78 -8.21
CA SER A 43 -2.77 3.01 -8.27
C SER A 43 -3.34 4.15 -7.45
N GLN A 44 -4.66 4.27 -7.34
CA GLN A 44 -5.27 5.28 -6.48
C GLN A 44 -4.94 5.00 -5.01
N THR A 45 -5.05 3.75 -4.57
CA THR A 45 -4.69 3.34 -3.21
C THR A 45 -3.21 3.61 -2.93
N PHE A 46 -2.31 3.26 -3.84
CA PHE A 46 -0.88 3.53 -3.69
C PHE A 46 -0.56 5.03 -3.58
N ARG A 47 -1.11 5.86 -4.48
CA ARG A 47 -0.92 7.32 -4.43
C ARG A 47 -1.45 7.94 -3.13
N ARG A 48 -2.58 7.45 -2.62
CA ARG A 48 -3.16 7.91 -1.35
C ARG A 48 -2.30 7.51 -0.16
N CYS A 49 -1.78 6.28 -0.12
CA CYS A 49 -0.81 5.85 0.88
C CYS A 49 0.46 6.71 0.88
N LEU A 50 0.98 7.07 -0.31
CA LEU A 50 2.15 7.96 -0.43
C LEU A 50 1.85 9.38 0.08
N ARG A 51 0.67 9.93 -0.22
CA ARG A 51 0.24 11.23 0.32
C ARG A 51 0.20 11.23 1.84
N LEU A 52 -0.39 10.20 2.44
CA LEU A 52 -0.42 10.04 3.89
C LEU A 52 0.99 9.92 4.46
N ALA A 53 1.85 9.09 3.86
CA ALA A 53 3.24 8.94 4.29
C ALA A 53 4.00 10.28 4.23
N SER A 54 3.82 11.06 3.16
CA SER A 54 4.40 12.40 3.01
C SER A 54 3.92 13.37 4.09
N ALA A 55 2.63 13.34 4.43
CA ALA A 55 2.08 14.15 5.52
C ALA A 55 2.67 13.75 6.88
N LEU A 56 2.81 12.45 7.16
CA LEU A 56 3.41 11.97 8.41
C LEU A 56 4.89 12.40 8.52
N VAL A 57 5.65 12.28 7.43
CA VAL A 57 7.04 12.78 7.38
C VAL A 57 7.10 14.28 7.62
N SER A 58 6.16 15.05 7.05
CA SER A 58 6.07 16.50 7.26
C SER A 58 5.73 16.88 8.71
N LEU A 59 5.08 15.98 9.45
CA LEU A 59 4.83 16.13 10.90
C LEU A 59 6.02 15.68 11.77
N GLY A 60 7.14 15.30 11.16
CA GLY A 60 8.35 14.87 11.87
C GLY A 60 8.35 13.42 12.33
N ILE A 61 7.41 12.59 11.85
CA ILE A 61 7.35 11.17 12.19
C ILE A 61 8.45 10.42 11.45
N SER A 62 9.13 9.55 12.17
CA SER A 62 10.31 8.82 11.75
C SER A 62 10.21 7.32 12.04
N ARG A 63 11.20 6.57 11.56
CA ARG A 63 11.23 5.12 11.77
C ARG A 63 11.40 4.81 13.26
N GLY A 64 10.48 4.02 13.80
CA GLY A 64 10.46 3.65 15.22
C GLY A 64 9.39 4.37 16.03
N ASP A 65 8.81 5.44 15.46
CA ASP A 65 7.71 6.16 16.09
C ASP A 65 6.40 5.37 16.03
N ILE A 66 5.59 5.50 17.08
CA ILE A 66 4.32 4.82 17.22
C ILE A 66 3.19 5.76 16.80
N VAL A 67 2.49 5.41 15.72
CA VAL A 67 1.31 6.15 15.25
C VAL A 67 0.05 5.40 15.66
N ARG A 68 -0.88 6.08 16.35
CA ARG A 68 -2.20 5.55 16.65
C ARG A 68 -3.20 5.97 15.58
N ASN A 69 -3.97 4.99 15.10
CA ASN A 69 -5.11 5.24 14.23
C ASN A 69 -6.41 5.10 15.01
N LEU A 70 -7.26 6.12 14.95
CA LEU A 70 -8.56 6.16 15.63
C LEU A 70 -9.74 6.04 14.66
N ASN A 71 -9.48 5.87 13.37
CA ASN A 71 -10.52 5.78 12.36
C ASN A 71 -11.24 4.43 12.43
N ARG A 72 -12.54 4.45 12.14
CA ARG A 72 -13.40 3.25 12.15
C ARG A 72 -13.25 2.39 10.90
N SER A 73 -12.70 2.94 9.81
CA SER A 73 -12.57 2.26 8.51
C SER A 73 -11.28 2.68 7.80
N ILE A 74 -10.71 1.73 7.05
CA ILE A 74 -9.56 1.94 6.15
C ILE A 74 -9.84 3.03 5.11
N MET A 75 -11.10 3.18 4.68
CA MET A 75 -11.49 4.22 3.73
C MET A 75 -11.27 5.63 4.25
N SER A 76 -11.49 5.88 5.54
CA SER A 76 -11.26 7.19 6.13
C SER A 76 -9.77 7.58 6.08
N ILE A 77 -8.89 6.59 6.18
CA ILE A 77 -7.44 6.77 6.13
C ILE A 77 -6.98 7.12 4.71
N LEU A 78 -7.57 6.46 3.70
CA LEU A 78 -7.22 6.69 2.29
C LEU A 78 -7.76 8.01 1.74
N ASN A 79 -8.65 8.71 2.44
CA ASN A 79 -9.23 9.99 2.00
C ASN A 79 -8.42 11.24 2.36
N PHE A 80 -7.33 11.11 3.12
CA PHE A 80 -6.39 12.21 3.38
C PHE A 80 -5.63 12.67 2.12
#